data_AF-A0A1Z9HBM0-F1
#
_entry.id   AF-A0A1Z9HBM0-F1
#
_cell.length_a   1.000
_cell.length_b   1.000
_cell.length_c   1.000
_cell.angle_alpha   90.00
_cell.angle_beta   90.00
_cell.angle_gamma   90.00
#
_symmetry.space_group_name_H-M   'P 1'
#
loop_
_entity.id
_entity.type
_entity.pdbx_description
1 polymer ?
#
loop_
_entity_poly.entity_id
_entity_poly.type
_entity_poly.pdbx_seq_one_letter_code
_entity_poly.pdbx_strand_id
1 'polypeptide(L)'
;MSIMLAAILAQTLSSSAHIQASADPAVGKPFAVALGRTKISGLVHRAEIVDFGLEVSGTTKDGWFAYRHDRTGKIAVAQSKTIVTRFLQTQSGPQVFVDDISDFPACGGVIDSQTDILSLGGICDPVNAIDVLVPITPEAVALAGGDKTLVTSAVQVAILTSNEVYFNSELSLRIKATDFLFLEDPEPVGADTLLGVMSNPSDGIFDEIHSARDESKADLVALISGNGFGFCGVAFLGPGPGSVWSQTLFGCLAGYTFVHELGHNMGCCHAPGDGGGCDGFGGFGQGHRWTGDSGSLWRTVMAYSPGAQIPHFSNPSILYDGVPTGIEDERDCVSQIFQSRVEISGYRCREDGQGDGLLQFAPPSTDPCDSKSAATLPIQWTCETTQATGFQFSVPDADLTDLSLGNDIDGNFVTYLVGDTGLIFAEGQLDQDLPGVPVTPPEGVMLAELTATALGAQVGFDNTRVISVAGRDIPTDAADSIAIPTECIGDVDGDGEVGFPDAVSVLGQIGQKCNDCSGDLDCDGEVTFQDFLLIQASFGPCP
;
A
#
# COMPACT_ATOMS: atom_id res chain seq x y z
N MET A 1 53.83 30.24 -24.00
CA MET A 1 53.92 29.62 -22.66
C MET A 1 53.33 30.62 -21.67
N SER A 2 52.02 30.93 -21.74
CA SER A 2 50.85 30.15 -21.27
C SER A 2 51.00 29.81 -19.79
N ILE A 3 50.67 30.73 -18.88
CA ILE A 3 49.33 31.13 -18.37
C ILE A 3 48.87 30.19 -17.24
N MET A 4 48.76 30.82 -16.07
CA MET A 4 48.18 30.41 -14.81
C MET A 4 46.64 30.43 -14.89
N LEU A 5 45.99 29.72 -13.98
CA LEU A 5 44.66 30.00 -13.39
C LEU A 5 43.43 29.20 -13.87
N ALA A 6 42.63 28.83 -12.86
CA ALA A 6 41.20 28.50 -12.86
C ALA A 6 40.78 27.06 -13.21
N ALA A 7 40.95 26.13 -12.28
CA ALA A 7 39.87 25.18 -11.99
C ALA A 7 38.96 25.86 -10.95
N ILE A 8 38.03 26.66 -11.46
CA ILE A 8 36.93 27.20 -10.67
C ILE A 8 36.19 26.01 -10.07
N LEU A 9 36.01 26.10 -8.76
CA LEU A 9 35.03 25.38 -7.98
C LEU A 9 33.64 25.67 -8.57
N ALA A 10 33.28 25.00 -9.66
CA ALA A 10 31.89 24.67 -9.86
C ALA A 10 31.66 23.53 -8.87
N GLN A 11 31.20 23.87 -7.67
CA GLN A 11 30.18 23.03 -7.04
C GLN A 11 29.02 22.99 -8.04
N THR A 12 29.15 22.18 -9.11
CA THR A 12 27.97 21.47 -9.55
C THR A 12 27.59 20.69 -8.31
N LEU A 13 26.50 21.10 -7.68
CA LEU A 13 25.68 20.23 -6.88
C LEU A 13 25.54 18.94 -7.70
N SER A 14 26.47 17.99 -7.55
CA SER A 14 26.13 16.62 -7.87
C SER A 14 25.17 16.30 -6.74
N SER A 15 23.88 16.48 -7.03
CA SER A 15 22.87 15.79 -6.26
C SER A 15 23.40 14.37 -6.11
N SER A 16 23.50 13.91 -4.86
CA SER A 16 23.60 12.50 -4.58
C SER A 16 22.67 11.78 -5.57
N ALA A 17 23.12 10.67 -6.16
CA ALA A 17 22.20 9.87 -6.93
C ALA A 17 20.98 9.57 -6.02
N HIS A 18 19.78 9.71 -6.55
CA HIS A 18 18.55 9.43 -5.83
C HIS A 18 17.67 8.56 -6.70
N ILE A 19 16.87 7.71 -6.07
CA ILE A 19 15.86 6.92 -6.78
C ILE A 19 14.81 7.88 -7.37
N GLN A 20 14.69 7.85 -8.70
CA GLN A 20 13.72 8.63 -9.45
C GLN A 20 12.57 7.72 -9.87
N ALA A 21 11.35 8.02 -9.44
CA ALA A 21 10.14 7.33 -9.87
C ALA A 21 9.32 8.22 -10.82
N SER A 22 8.46 7.61 -11.62
CA SER A 22 7.51 8.34 -12.45
C SER A 22 6.51 9.09 -11.56
N ALA A 23 6.11 10.28 -11.98
CA ALA A 23 5.00 10.99 -11.35
C ALA A 23 3.67 10.28 -11.68
N ASP A 24 2.69 10.44 -10.80
CA ASP A 24 1.28 10.09 -11.02
C ASP A 24 1.05 8.66 -11.51
N PRO A 25 1.36 7.64 -10.67
CA PRO A 25 1.10 6.25 -11.04
C PRO A 25 -0.40 6.04 -11.25
N ALA A 26 -0.77 5.53 -12.43
CA ALA A 26 -2.15 5.22 -12.76
C ALA A 26 -2.26 3.79 -13.30
N VAL A 27 -3.26 3.06 -12.84
CA VAL A 27 -3.51 1.66 -13.25
C VAL A 27 -3.56 1.55 -14.78
N GLY A 28 -2.83 0.57 -15.33
CA GLY A 28 -2.68 0.34 -16.76
C GLY A 28 -1.73 1.30 -17.48
N LYS A 29 -1.13 2.29 -16.81
CA LYS A 29 -0.15 3.21 -17.40
C LYS A 29 1.29 2.75 -17.17
N PRO A 30 2.24 3.16 -18.02
CA PRO A 30 3.66 2.91 -17.78
C PRO A 30 4.14 3.60 -16.51
N PHE A 31 4.85 2.86 -15.67
CA PHE A 31 5.58 3.38 -14.52
C PHE A 31 7.02 2.90 -14.55
N ALA A 32 7.91 3.76 -14.10
CA ALA A 32 9.32 3.44 -14.04
C ALA A 32 9.98 4.02 -12.79
N VAL A 33 10.91 3.24 -12.25
CA VAL A 33 11.83 3.63 -11.19
C VAL A 33 13.25 3.51 -11.73
N ALA A 34 14.11 4.49 -11.49
CA ALA A 34 15.48 4.52 -11.99
C ALA A 34 16.47 4.96 -10.92
N LEU A 35 17.64 4.33 -10.94
CA LEU A 35 18.83 4.82 -10.26
C LEU A 35 20.01 4.83 -11.25
N GLY A 36 20.45 6.02 -11.63
CA GLY A 36 21.52 6.20 -12.61
C GLY A 36 21.17 5.59 -13.97
N ARG A 37 21.85 4.49 -14.35
CA ARG A 37 21.59 3.78 -15.63
C ARG A 37 20.70 2.55 -15.46
N THR A 38 20.41 2.14 -14.23
CA THR A 38 19.55 0.98 -13.94
C THR A 38 18.11 1.43 -13.83
N LYS A 39 17.20 0.77 -14.53
CA LYS A 39 15.79 1.16 -14.61
C LYS A 39 14.89 -0.07 -14.48
N ILE A 40 13.92 0.02 -13.58
CA ILE A 40 12.75 -0.85 -13.48
C ILE A 40 11.63 -0.14 -14.24
N SER A 41 10.95 -0.84 -15.15
CA SER A 41 9.81 -0.27 -15.87
C SER A 41 8.78 -1.31 -16.22
N GLY A 42 7.52 -0.95 -16.07
CA GLY A 42 6.39 -1.84 -16.26
C GLY A 42 5.08 -1.08 -16.42
N LEU A 43 3.98 -1.82 -16.43
CA LEU A 43 2.63 -1.26 -16.35
C LEU A 43 2.15 -1.35 -14.91
N VAL A 44 1.63 -0.24 -14.38
CA VAL A 44 1.02 -0.22 -13.05
C VAL A 44 -0.17 -1.16 -13.03
N HIS A 45 -0.17 -2.07 -12.07
CA HIS A 45 -1.33 -2.88 -11.75
C HIS A 45 -2.09 -2.29 -10.55
N ARG A 46 -1.36 -1.66 -9.62
CA ARG A 46 -1.90 -1.11 -8.38
C ARG A 46 -1.12 0.11 -7.90
N ALA A 47 -1.81 1.08 -7.29
CA ALA A 47 -1.19 2.16 -6.53
C ALA A 47 -2.08 2.52 -5.31
N GLU A 48 -1.51 2.56 -4.10
CA GLU A 48 -2.23 2.90 -2.85
C GLU A 48 -1.34 3.64 -1.84
N ILE A 49 -1.91 4.18 -0.76
CA ILE A 49 -1.12 4.68 0.36
C ILE A 49 -0.95 3.60 1.43
N VAL A 50 0.29 3.38 1.89
CA VAL A 50 0.68 2.53 3.02
C VAL A 50 1.67 3.28 3.92
N ASP A 51 1.41 3.33 5.23
CA ASP A 51 2.29 3.92 6.25
C ASP A 51 2.87 5.30 5.86
N PHE A 52 2.00 6.25 5.49
CA PHE A 52 2.38 7.61 5.04
C PHE A 52 3.21 7.64 3.75
N GLY A 53 3.06 6.63 2.90
CA GLY A 53 3.78 6.54 1.65
C GLY A 53 2.99 5.90 0.53
N LEU A 54 3.44 6.09 -0.69
CA LEU A 54 2.83 5.53 -1.89
C LEU A 54 3.46 4.15 -2.19
N GLU A 55 2.63 3.11 -2.23
CA GLU A 55 2.98 1.80 -2.78
C GLU A 55 2.42 1.66 -4.19
N VAL A 56 3.26 1.28 -5.15
CA VAL A 56 2.89 1.03 -6.55
C VAL A 56 3.42 -0.34 -6.95
N SER A 57 2.57 -1.20 -7.48
CA SER A 57 3.00 -2.48 -8.02
C SER A 57 2.49 -2.69 -9.43
N GLY A 58 3.10 -3.63 -10.16
CA GLY A 58 2.79 -3.82 -11.55
C GLY A 58 3.60 -4.91 -12.24
N THR A 59 3.35 -5.07 -13.52
CA THR A 59 3.99 -6.10 -14.34
C THR A 59 5.15 -5.51 -15.14
N THR A 60 6.25 -6.25 -15.22
CA THR A 60 7.35 -5.97 -16.17
C THR A 60 7.20 -6.87 -17.39
N LYS A 61 8.15 -6.81 -18.33
CA LYS A 61 8.11 -7.65 -19.54
C LYS A 61 8.12 -9.16 -19.23
N ASP A 62 8.81 -9.55 -18.16
CA ASP A 62 9.12 -10.94 -17.82
C ASP A 62 8.99 -11.26 -16.32
N GLY A 63 8.23 -10.43 -15.59
CA GLY A 63 7.89 -10.62 -14.19
C GLY A 63 7.09 -9.43 -13.66
N TRP A 64 7.45 -8.91 -12.49
CA TRP A 64 6.71 -7.86 -11.80
C TRP A 64 7.64 -6.85 -11.13
N PHE A 65 7.07 -5.74 -10.69
CA PHE A 65 7.75 -4.76 -9.86
C PHE A 65 6.82 -4.30 -8.74
N ALA A 66 7.43 -3.90 -7.63
CA ALA A 66 6.78 -3.13 -6.60
C ALA A 66 7.69 -1.97 -6.19
N TYR A 67 7.08 -0.87 -5.81
CA TYR A 67 7.72 0.37 -5.41
C TYR A 67 7.00 0.87 -4.17
N ARG A 68 7.76 1.37 -3.20
CA ARG A 68 7.26 2.05 -2.02
C ARG A 68 8.02 3.34 -1.85
N HIS A 69 7.30 4.40 -1.52
CA HIS A 69 7.87 5.68 -1.16
C HIS A 69 7.20 6.21 0.08
N ASP A 70 7.90 6.19 1.21
CA ASP A 70 7.42 6.73 2.47
C ASP A 70 8.49 7.62 3.12
N ARG A 71 8.23 8.03 4.37
CA ARG A 71 9.16 8.82 5.20
C ARG A 71 10.53 8.16 5.41
N THR A 72 10.62 6.84 5.30
CA THR A 72 11.85 6.06 5.48
C THR A 72 12.67 5.99 4.19
N GLY A 73 12.07 6.32 3.06
CA GLY A 73 12.75 6.50 1.78
C GLY A 73 12.00 5.88 0.61
N LYS A 74 12.76 5.65 -0.47
CA LYS A 74 12.26 5.00 -1.68
C LYS A 74 12.83 3.60 -1.76
N ILE A 75 11.95 2.66 -2.00
CA ILE A 75 12.25 1.25 -2.14
C ILE A 75 11.60 0.79 -3.45
N ALA A 76 12.34 0.05 -4.27
CA ALA A 76 11.76 -0.64 -5.40
C ALA A 76 12.32 -2.06 -5.46
N VAL A 77 11.49 -2.99 -5.88
CA VAL A 77 11.87 -4.34 -6.20
C VAL A 77 11.30 -4.68 -7.57
N ALA A 78 12.07 -5.40 -8.37
CA ALA A 78 11.59 -6.01 -9.58
C ALA A 78 12.11 -7.44 -9.64
N GLN A 79 11.21 -8.36 -9.93
CA GLN A 79 11.55 -9.75 -10.14
C GLN A 79 11.36 -10.09 -11.62
N SER A 80 12.31 -10.85 -12.13
CA SER A 80 12.24 -11.59 -13.38
C SER A 80 12.39 -13.08 -13.05
N LYS A 81 12.33 -13.95 -14.06
CA LYS A 81 12.38 -15.41 -13.87
C LYS A 81 13.52 -15.93 -12.98
N THR A 82 14.68 -15.27 -13.01
CA THR A 82 15.88 -15.72 -12.26
C THR A 82 16.58 -14.60 -11.50
N ILE A 83 16.12 -13.34 -11.60
CA ILE A 83 16.82 -12.21 -11.01
C ILE A 83 15.84 -11.35 -10.24
N VAL A 84 16.25 -10.93 -9.04
CA VAL A 84 15.57 -9.89 -8.27
C VAL A 84 16.48 -8.66 -8.22
N THR A 85 15.97 -7.54 -8.71
CA THR A 85 16.62 -6.23 -8.62
C THR A 85 15.95 -5.42 -7.51
N ARG A 86 16.71 -4.89 -6.56
CA ARG A 86 16.21 -3.98 -5.53
C ARG A 86 16.90 -2.63 -5.62
N PHE A 87 16.13 -1.56 -5.55
CA PHE A 87 16.63 -0.21 -5.30
C PHE A 87 16.26 0.17 -3.88
N LEU A 88 17.25 0.53 -3.06
CA LEU A 88 17.04 0.93 -1.67
C LEU A 88 17.64 2.32 -1.47
N GLN A 89 16.85 3.27 -0.98
CA GLN A 89 17.38 4.53 -0.49
C GLN A 89 17.76 4.37 0.98
N THR A 90 19.06 4.33 1.29
CA THR A 90 19.57 4.24 2.68
C THR A 90 20.17 5.57 3.14
N GLN A 91 20.45 5.71 4.44
CA GLN A 91 21.22 6.84 4.99
C GLN A 91 22.62 6.96 4.35
N SER A 92 23.22 5.83 3.96
CA SER A 92 24.52 5.76 3.28
C SER A 92 24.43 6.11 1.78
N GLY A 93 23.24 6.45 1.27
CA GLY A 93 22.96 6.70 -0.15
C GLY A 93 22.14 5.58 -0.80
N PRO A 94 21.77 5.73 -2.08
CA PRO A 94 21.00 4.71 -2.77
C PRO A 94 21.86 3.49 -3.10
N GLN A 95 21.28 2.30 -2.97
CA GLN A 95 21.91 1.03 -3.26
C GLN A 95 21.10 0.26 -4.29
N VAL A 96 21.80 -0.51 -5.13
CA VAL A 96 21.19 -1.43 -6.10
C VAL A 96 21.71 -2.81 -5.82
N PHE A 97 20.79 -3.72 -5.58
CA PHE A 97 21.05 -5.15 -5.45
C PHE A 97 20.49 -5.86 -6.65
N VAL A 98 21.25 -6.80 -7.20
CA VAL A 98 20.82 -7.68 -8.28
C VAL A 98 21.21 -9.08 -7.86
N ASP A 99 20.25 -9.82 -7.34
CA ASP A 99 20.47 -11.17 -6.85
C ASP A 99 19.99 -12.18 -7.88
N ASP A 100 20.84 -13.17 -8.16
CA ASP A 100 20.44 -14.37 -8.89
C ASP A 100 19.69 -15.28 -7.93
N ILE A 101 18.40 -15.50 -8.20
CA ILE A 101 17.55 -16.35 -7.38
C ILE A 101 17.40 -17.77 -7.93
N SER A 102 18.11 -18.12 -9.00
CA SER A 102 18.01 -19.45 -9.62
C SER A 102 18.62 -20.57 -8.76
N ASP A 103 19.60 -20.22 -7.92
CA ASP A 103 20.35 -21.16 -7.08
C ASP A 103 19.85 -21.23 -5.62
N PHE A 104 18.85 -20.42 -5.22
CA PHE A 104 18.34 -20.52 -3.86
C PHE A 104 17.58 -21.84 -3.68
N PRO A 105 17.98 -22.68 -2.71
CA PRO A 105 17.27 -23.90 -2.40
C PRO A 105 15.82 -23.56 -2.04
N ALA A 106 14.88 -24.43 -2.41
CA ALA A 106 13.50 -24.30 -1.97
C ALA A 106 13.45 -24.19 -0.44
N CYS A 107 12.56 -23.31 0.09
CA CYS A 107 12.26 -23.16 1.51
C CYS A 107 11.97 -24.54 2.12
N GLY A 108 12.29 -24.84 3.38
CA GLY A 108 12.36 -26.24 3.82
C GLY A 108 12.18 -26.48 5.30
N GLY A 109 10.94 -26.79 5.69
CA GLY A 109 10.61 -27.41 6.98
C GLY A 109 9.42 -26.75 7.67
N VAL A 110 8.44 -27.57 8.05
CA VAL A 110 7.41 -27.20 9.03
C VAL A 110 7.76 -27.86 10.36
N ILE A 111 7.71 -27.11 11.45
CA ILE A 111 7.69 -27.68 12.81
C ILE A 111 6.25 -27.60 13.35
N ASP A 112 5.72 -28.75 13.76
CA ASP A 112 4.41 -28.88 14.41
C ASP A 112 4.53 -28.45 15.88
N SER A 113 3.84 -27.36 16.26
CA SER A 113 3.62 -26.99 17.66
C SER A 113 2.17 -27.28 18.04
N GLN A 114 1.94 -28.37 18.77
CA GLN A 114 0.63 -28.69 19.32
C GLN A 114 0.16 -27.54 20.22
N THR A 115 -0.80 -26.75 19.72
CA THR A 115 -1.37 -25.64 20.48
C THR A 115 -2.89 -25.69 20.47
N ASP A 116 -3.45 -25.49 21.65
CA ASP A 116 -4.89 -25.57 21.96
C ASP A 116 -5.62 -24.33 21.40
N ILE A 117 -6.59 -24.57 20.52
CA ILE A 117 -7.31 -23.57 19.70
C ILE A 117 -8.40 -22.82 20.51
N LEU A 118 -8.53 -23.11 21.81
CA LEU A 118 -9.70 -22.74 22.61
C LEU A 118 -9.66 -21.33 23.26
N SER A 119 -8.74 -20.44 22.90
CA SER A 119 -8.66 -19.08 23.48
C SER A 119 -8.80 -17.94 22.48
N LEU A 120 -9.66 -18.09 21.46
CA LEU A 120 -9.89 -17.03 20.46
C LEU A 120 -10.64 -15.84 21.07
N GLY A 121 -9.93 -14.72 21.17
CA GLY A 121 -10.49 -13.39 21.45
C GLY A 121 -11.26 -12.86 20.24
N GLY A 122 -12.28 -12.02 20.50
CA GLY A 122 -13.15 -11.47 19.46
C GLY A 122 -12.43 -10.54 18.46
N ILE A 123 -13.14 -10.18 17.39
CA ILE A 123 -12.67 -9.25 16.35
C ILE A 123 -12.44 -7.86 16.97
N CYS A 124 -11.18 -7.45 17.08
CA CYS A 124 -10.76 -6.18 17.66
C CYS A 124 -9.95 -5.32 16.68
N ASP A 125 -9.43 -5.93 15.60
CA ASP A 125 -8.63 -5.29 14.55
C ASP A 125 -9.21 -5.56 13.14
N PRO A 126 -8.96 -4.69 12.14
CA PRO A 126 -9.27 -4.95 10.74
C PRO A 126 -8.76 -6.33 10.29
N VAL A 127 -9.68 -7.22 9.93
CA VAL A 127 -9.40 -8.62 9.56
C VAL A 127 -8.59 -8.79 8.27
N ASN A 128 -8.27 -7.71 7.57
CA ASN A 128 -7.50 -7.72 6.32
C ASN A 128 -6.09 -7.15 6.48
N ALA A 129 -5.62 -6.92 7.70
CA ALA A 129 -4.25 -6.49 8.00
C ALA A 129 -3.66 -7.38 9.10
N ILE A 130 -2.44 -7.88 8.89
CA ILE A 130 -1.70 -8.69 9.86
C ILE A 130 -0.41 -7.94 10.25
N ASP A 131 -0.24 -7.76 11.56
CA ASP A 131 0.87 -7.03 12.14
C ASP A 131 2.05 -7.99 12.41
N VAL A 132 3.25 -7.66 11.91
CA VAL A 132 4.43 -8.54 11.99
C VAL A 132 5.55 -7.86 12.77
N LEU A 133 5.99 -8.47 13.88
CA LEU A 133 7.23 -8.11 14.54
C LEU A 133 8.39 -8.76 13.78
N VAL A 134 9.46 -8.00 13.55
CA VAL A 134 10.65 -8.50 12.85
C VAL A 134 11.88 -8.44 13.77
N PRO A 135 12.19 -9.52 14.51
CA PRO A 135 13.46 -9.66 15.20
C PRO A 135 14.61 -9.87 14.21
N ILE A 136 15.76 -9.26 14.48
CA ILE A 136 16.95 -9.31 13.63
C ILE A 136 18.16 -9.69 14.48
N THR A 137 18.84 -10.77 14.11
CA THR A 137 20.03 -11.25 14.85
C THR A 137 21.29 -10.44 14.52
N PRO A 138 22.29 -10.41 15.41
CA PRO A 138 23.60 -9.83 15.12
C PRO A 138 24.26 -10.40 13.86
N GLU A 139 24.09 -11.69 13.59
CA GLU A 139 24.63 -12.39 12.42
C GLU A 139 23.98 -11.92 11.12
N ALA A 140 22.67 -11.68 11.10
CA ALA A 140 21.99 -11.06 9.96
C ALA A 140 22.54 -9.65 9.67
N VAL A 141 22.77 -8.85 10.71
CA VAL A 141 23.40 -7.51 10.60
C VAL A 141 24.84 -7.62 10.09
N ALA A 142 25.60 -8.60 10.55
CA ALA A 142 26.97 -8.84 10.09
C ALA A 142 27.02 -9.22 8.61
N LEU A 143 26.08 -10.03 8.12
CA LEU A 143 25.94 -10.36 6.70
C LEU A 143 25.62 -9.13 5.84
N ALA A 144 24.89 -8.15 6.41
CA ALA A 144 24.67 -6.84 5.79
C ALA A 144 25.86 -5.87 5.95
N GLY A 145 27.04 -6.36 6.35
CA GLY A 145 28.24 -5.53 6.53
C GLY A 145 28.19 -4.60 7.75
N GLY A 146 27.29 -4.87 8.70
CA GLY A 146 27.07 -4.04 9.89
C GLY A 146 26.02 -2.95 9.72
N ASP A 147 25.39 -2.83 8.55
CA ASP A 147 24.41 -1.78 8.27
C ASP A 147 22.98 -2.21 8.63
N LYS A 148 22.49 -1.72 9.78
CA LYS A 148 21.12 -1.96 10.24
C LYS A 148 20.06 -1.41 9.29
N THR A 149 20.32 -0.29 8.61
CA THR A 149 19.39 0.31 7.64
C THR A 149 19.25 -0.58 6.41
N LEU A 150 20.34 -1.21 5.99
CA LEU A 150 20.30 -2.15 4.88
C LEU A 150 19.43 -3.38 5.22
N VAL A 151 19.56 -3.92 6.43
CA VAL A 151 18.72 -5.07 6.85
C VAL A 151 17.25 -4.70 6.88
N THR A 152 16.89 -3.60 7.55
CA THR A 152 15.48 -3.18 7.64
C THR A 152 14.89 -2.87 6.26
N SER A 153 15.67 -2.25 5.38
CA SER A 153 15.25 -1.99 3.99
C SER A 153 15.02 -3.27 3.18
N ALA A 154 15.87 -4.29 3.38
CA ALA A 154 15.68 -5.60 2.74
C ALA A 154 14.42 -6.31 3.24
N VAL A 155 14.12 -6.21 4.54
CA VAL A 155 12.87 -6.74 5.11
C VAL A 155 11.65 -5.99 4.58
N GLN A 156 11.71 -4.66 4.47
CA GLN A 156 10.62 -3.88 3.88
C GLN A 156 10.35 -4.27 2.42
N VAL A 157 11.40 -4.60 1.65
CA VAL A 157 11.19 -5.20 0.31
C VAL A 157 10.48 -6.55 0.39
N ALA A 158 10.82 -7.40 1.36
CA ALA A 158 10.17 -8.69 1.52
C ALA A 158 8.69 -8.54 1.92
N ILE A 159 8.35 -7.55 2.74
CA ILE A 159 6.97 -7.18 3.09
C ILE A 159 6.21 -6.71 1.85
N LEU A 160 6.79 -5.78 1.07
CA LEU A 160 6.20 -5.30 -0.17
C LEU A 160 5.98 -6.44 -1.18
N THR A 161 6.95 -7.36 -1.29
CA THR A 161 6.85 -8.57 -2.11
C THR A 161 5.72 -9.47 -1.62
N SER A 162 5.51 -9.58 -0.31
CA SER A 162 4.42 -10.36 0.28
C SER A 162 3.05 -9.76 -0.05
N ASN A 163 2.92 -8.44 0.09
CA ASN A 163 1.68 -7.72 -0.24
C ASN A 163 1.34 -7.83 -1.73
N GLU A 164 2.34 -7.80 -2.60
CA GLU A 164 2.15 -8.07 -4.03
C GLU A 164 1.68 -9.50 -4.30
N VAL A 165 2.19 -10.49 -3.56
CA VAL A 165 1.73 -11.89 -3.69
C VAL A 165 0.27 -12.03 -3.26
N TYR A 166 -0.14 -11.44 -2.13
CA TYR A 166 -1.54 -11.44 -1.72
C TYR A 166 -2.43 -10.79 -2.77
N PHE A 167 -2.02 -9.62 -3.27
CA PHE A 167 -2.76 -8.88 -4.29
C PHE A 167 -2.91 -9.65 -5.60
N ASN A 168 -1.82 -10.17 -6.17
CA ASN A 168 -1.86 -10.98 -7.40
C ASN A 168 -2.70 -12.25 -7.24
N SER A 169 -2.88 -12.72 -6.02
CA SER A 169 -3.72 -13.88 -5.72
C SER A 169 -5.19 -13.51 -5.50
N GLU A 170 -5.59 -12.25 -5.69
CA GLU A 170 -6.91 -11.69 -5.32
C GLU A 170 -7.28 -11.97 -3.86
N LEU A 171 -6.28 -12.01 -2.98
CA LEU A 171 -6.46 -12.17 -1.55
C LEU A 171 -6.47 -10.79 -0.88
N SER A 172 -7.62 -10.39 -0.34
CA SER A 172 -7.78 -9.16 0.43
C SER A 172 -7.09 -9.25 1.79
N LEU A 173 -5.76 -9.22 1.79
CA LEU A 173 -4.88 -9.24 2.94
C LEU A 173 -3.65 -8.36 2.67
N ARG A 174 -3.15 -7.71 3.72
CA ARG A 174 -1.81 -7.11 3.74
C ARG A 174 -1.11 -7.44 5.05
N ILE A 175 0.22 -7.37 5.01
CA ILE A 175 1.07 -7.39 6.19
C ILE A 175 1.82 -6.06 6.30
N LYS A 176 2.21 -5.71 7.54
CA LYS A 176 3.15 -4.62 7.81
C LYS A 176 4.11 -5.01 8.92
N ALA A 177 5.32 -4.44 8.90
CA ALA A 177 6.22 -4.50 10.06
C ALA A 177 5.74 -3.49 11.11
N THR A 178 5.40 -3.96 12.31
CA THR A 178 5.06 -3.06 13.43
C THR A 178 6.30 -2.57 14.17
N ASP A 179 7.34 -3.40 14.24
CA ASP A 179 8.62 -3.03 14.83
C ASP A 179 9.78 -3.89 14.30
N PHE A 180 11.00 -3.35 14.38
CA PHE A 180 12.25 -4.02 14.08
C PHE A 180 13.08 -4.17 15.35
N LEU A 181 13.10 -5.37 15.91
CA LEU A 181 13.82 -5.66 17.15
C LEU A 181 15.23 -6.18 16.82
N PHE A 182 16.26 -5.36 17.05
CA PHE A 182 17.64 -5.82 16.95
C PHE A 182 18.06 -6.55 18.22
N LEU A 183 18.24 -7.86 18.13
CA LEU A 183 18.63 -8.72 19.24
C LEU A 183 20.09 -8.44 19.62
N GLU A 184 20.40 -8.47 20.91
CA GLU A 184 21.75 -8.23 21.42
C GLU A 184 22.58 -9.52 21.48
N ASP A 185 21.94 -10.63 21.83
CA ASP A 185 22.59 -11.92 21.96
C ASP A 185 22.86 -12.57 20.59
N PRO A 186 23.99 -13.31 20.45
CA PRO A 186 24.30 -14.02 19.22
C PRO A 186 23.41 -15.25 19.03
N GLU A 187 23.27 -15.68 17.79
CA GLU A 187 22.61 -16.95 17.48
C GLU A 187 23.29 -18.13 18.21
N PRO A 188 22.54 -19.07 18.81
CA PRO A 188 23.12 -20.19 19.51
C PRO A 188 24.00 -21.05 18.59
N VAL A 189 25.22 -21.33 19.05
CA VAL A 189 26.21 -22.09 18.26
C VAL A 189 25.69 -23.50 17.96
N GLY A 190 25.58 -23.82 16.66
CA GLY A 190 25.15 -25.13 16.19
C GLY A 190 23.64 -25.37 16.24
N ALA A 191 22.83 -24.32 16.42
CA ALA A 191 21.38 -24.43 16.25
C ALA A 191 21.00 -24.67 14.78
N ASP A 192 20.25 -25.74 14.53
CA ASP A 192 19.69 -26.05 13.22
C ASP A 192 18.53 -25.10 12.85
N THR A 193 17.68 -24.70 13.79
CA THR A 193 16.67 -23.65 13.58
C THR A 193 16.56 -22.81 14.84
N LEU A 194 16.05 -21.59 14.71
CA LEU A 194 15.84 -20.67 15.83
C LEU A 194 14.38 -20.63 16.31
N LEU A 195 13.48 -21.41 15.69
CA LEU A 195 12.06 -21.44 16.08
C LEU A 195 11.86 -21.88 17.53
N GLY A 196 12.62 -22.89 17.98
CA GLY A 196 12.53 -23.42 19.34
C GLY A 196 13.01 -22.43 20.41
N VAL A 197 14.03 -21.62 20.09
CA VAL A 197 14.53 -20.59 21.02
C VAL A 197 13.60 -19.37 21.02
N MET A 198 13.21 -18.89 19.83
CA MET A 198 12.33 -17.72 19.71
C MET A 198 10.94 -17.94 20.32
N SER A 199 10.41 -19.16 20.28
CA SER A 199 9.06 -19.46 20.80
C SER A 199 9.00 -19.79 22.29
N ASN A 200 10.15 -19.99 22.93
CA ASN A 200 10.23 -20.31 24.35
C ASN A 200 10.52 -19.06 25.17
N PRO A 201 9.58 -18.56 25.98
CA PRO A 201 9.73 -17.29 26.71
C PRO A 201 10.61 -17.37 27.96
N SER A 202 11.39 -18.44 28.12
CA SER A 202 12.01 -18.77 29.41
C SER A 202 13.30 -19.59 29.31
N ASP A 203 13.90 -19.72 28.13
CA ASP A 203 15.20 -20.39 28.00
C ASP A 203 16.39 -19.43 28.17
N GLY A 204 16.13 -18.12 28.30
CA GLY A 204 17.14 -17.10 28.48
C GLY A 204 17.79 -16.66 27.19
N ILE A 205 17.22 -17.01 26.02
CA ILE A 205 17.73 -16.64 24.69
C ILE A 205 16.60 -16.03 23.89
N PHE A 206 16.75 -14.76 23.51
CA PHE A 206 15.74 -14.02 22.73
C PHE A 206 14.37 -13.88 23.43
N ASP A 207 14.30 -14.07 24.75
CA ASP A 207 13.09 -13.92 25.55
C ASP A 207 12.43 -12.53 25.35
N GLU A 208 13.24 -11.50 25.03
CA GLU A 208 12.78 -10.13 24.76
C GLU A 208 11.80 -10.03 23.58
N ILE A 209 11.80 -11.01 22.66
CA ILE A 209 10.86 -11.05 21.52
C ILE A 209 9.42 -11.10 22.01
N HIS A 210 9.13 -11.81 23.10
CA HIS A 210 7.77 -11.93 23.61
C HIS A 210 7.23 -10.60 24.14
N SER A 211 8.04 -9.86 24.91
CA SER A 211 7.66 -8.52 25.39
C SER A 211 7.51 -7.53 24.23
N ALA A 212 8.45 -7.52 23.29
CA ALA A 212 8.36 -6.66 22.10
C ALA A 212 7.12 -6.97 21.26
N ARG A 213 6.73 -8.23 21.13
CA ARG A 213 5.51 -8.63 20.41
C ARG A 213 4.24 -8.11 21.10
N ASP A 214 4.19 -8.20 22.43
CA ASP A 214 3.06 -7.69 23.22
C ASP A 214 2.98 -6.15 23.22
N GLU A 215 4.13 -5.46 23.18
CA GLU A 215 4.23 -4.01 23.10
C GLU A 215 3.83 -3.47 21.71
N SER A 216 4.34 -4.09 20.65
CA SER A 216 4.07 -3.74 19.26
C SER A 216 2.73 -4.25 18.72
N LYS A 217 2.00 -5.04 19.52
CA LYS A 217 0.73 -5.69 19.13
C LYS A 217 0.85 -6.56 17.88
N ALA A 218 2.00 -7.21 17.69
CA ALA A 218 2.23 -8.02 16.51
C ALA A 218 1.48 -9.37 16.56
N ASP A 219 0.72 -9.64 15.50
CA ASP A 219 0.02 -10.90 15.27
C ASP A 219 1.00 -12.03 14.96
N LEU A 220 2.00 -11.78 14.12
CA LEU A 220 3.04 -12.74 13.72
C LEU A 220 4.45 -12.24 14.06
N VAL A 221 5.40 -13.16 14.10
CA VAL A 221 6.83 -12.87 14.32
C VAL A 221 7.66 -13.56 13.26
N ALA A 222 8.44 -12.77 12.51
CA ALA A 222 9.30 -13.26 11.44
C ALA A 222 10.76 -12.86 11.69
N LEU A 223 11.54 -13.76 12.29
CA LEU A 223 12.93 -13.52 12.64
C LEU A 223 13.85 -13.60 11.42
N ILE A 224 14.73 -12.60 11.30
CA ILE A 224 15.78 -12.55 10.28
C ILE A 224 17.10 -12.98 10.90
N SER A 225 17.68 -14.02 10.30
CA SER A 225 18.86 -14.71 10.81
C SER A 225 20.01 -14.77 9.81
N GLY A 226 21.21 -15.02 10.32
CA GLY A 226 22.42 -15.27 9.54
C GLY A 226 23.04 -16.65 9.79
N ASN A 227 22.36 -17.54 10.52
CA ASN A 227 22.88 -18.88 10.84
C ASN A 227 23.01 -19.75 9.58
N GLY A 228 23.90 -20.74 9.65
CA GLY A 228 24.15 -21.67 8.54
C GLY A 228 23.16 -22.83 8.44
N PHE A 229 21.87 -22.65 8.76
CA PHE A 229 20.93 -23.76 8.63
C PHE A 229 20.63 -24.08 7.17
N GLY A 230 20.42 -25.36 6.86
CA GLY A 230 20.45 -25.90 5.50
C GLY A 230 19.32 -25.47 4.56
N PHE A 231 18.48 -24.52 4.96
CA PHE A 231 17.30 -24.05 4.24
C PHE A 231 17.21 -22.52 4.25
N CYS A 232 16.43 -21.94 3.33
CA CYS A 232 16.26 -20.48 3.27
C CYS A 232 15.32 -19.92 4.37
N GLY A 233 14.40 -20.75 4.86
CA GLY A 233 13.39 -20.39 5.82
C GLY A 233 12.75 -21.63 6.44
N VAL A 234 12.11 -21.42 7.58
CA VAL A 234 11.35 -22.41 8.34
C VAL A 234 10.27 -21.70 9.16
N ALA A 235 9.12 -22.34 9.32
CA ALA A 235 8.01 -21.80 10.09
C ALA A 235 7.27 -22.88 10.87
N PHE A 236 6.54 -22.44 11.89
CA PHE A 236 5.47 -23.26 12.45
C PHE A 236 4.24 -23.21 11.56
N LEU A 237 3.61 -24.36 11.35
CA LEU A 237 2.37 -24.46 10.58
C LEU A 237 1.18 -24.07 11.46
N GLY A 238 0.41 -23.09 11.00
CA GLY A 238 -0.81 -22.62 11.63
C GLY A 238 -2.08 -23.09 10.88
N PRO A 239 -3.24 -22.45 11.13
CA PRO A 239 -3.40 -21.31 12.05
C PRO A 239 -3.44 -21.76 13.52
N GLY A 240 -2.89 -20.92 14.39
CA GLY A 240 -2.94 -21.10 15.84
C GLY A 240 -2.02 -20.10 16.56
N PRO A 241 -2.36 -19.63 17.79
CA PRO A 241 -1.53 -18.66 18.53
C PRO A 241 -0.09 -19.14 18.81
N GLY A 242 0.14 -20.45 18.82
CA GLY A 242 1.46 -21.05 18.98
C GLY A 242 2.22 -21.26 17.67
N SER A 243 1.61 -20.95 16.51
CA SER A 243 2.17 -21.14 15.17
C SER A 243 2.59 -19.83 14.50
N VAL A 244 2.80 -18.78 15.29
CA VAL A 244 3.05 -17.39 14.82
C VAL A 244 4.50 -17.10 14.46
N TRP A 245 5.34 -18.12 14.54
CA TRP A 245 6.79 -18.02 14.57
C TRP A 245 7.36 -18.49 13.23
N SER A 246 8.11 -17.61 12.57
CA SER A 246 8.87 -17.94 11.36
C SER A 246 10.30 -17.41 11.43
N GLN A 247 11.19 -18.04 10.68
CA GLN A 247 12.57 -17.65 10.50
C GLN A 247 12.90 -17.59 9.01
N THR A 248 13.55 -16.51 8.58
CA THR A 248 14.11 -16.38 7.23
C THR A 248 15.59 -15.99 7.30
N LEU A 249 16.43 -16.60 6.47
CA LEU A 249 17.82 -16.16 6.32
C LEU A 249 17.87 -14.81 5.59
N PHE A 250 18.73 -13.90 6.06
CA PHE A 250 18.94 -12.59 5.44
C PHE A 250 19.23 -12.70 3.93
N GLY A 251 20.06 -13.65 3.53
CA GLY A 251 20.39 -13.91 2.12
C GLY A 251 19.22 -14.41 1.26
N CYS A 252 18.13 -14.87 1.87
CA CYS A 252 16.96 -15.41 1.17
C CYS A 252 15.75 -14.46 1.14
N LEU A 253 15.89 -13.24 1.71
CA LEU A 253 14.86 -12.19 1.67
C LEU A 253 14.55 -11.66 0.26
N ALA A 254 15.45 -11.90 -0.71
CA ALA A 254 15.30 -11.46 -2.09
C ALA A 254 14.13 -12.12 -2.81
N GLY A 255 13.80 -13.37 -2.46
CA GLY A 255 12.78 -14.17 -3.13
C GLY A 255 11.43 -14.15 -2.39
N TYR A 256 10.73 -15.28 -2.47
CA TYR A 256 9.43 -15.45 -1.82
C TYR A 256 9.51 -16.14 -0.46
N THR A 257 10.70 -16.32 0.10
CA THR A 257 10.90 -17.05 1.36
C THR A 257 10.10 -16.44 2.49
N PHE A 258 10.18 -15.13 2.69
CA PHE A 258 9.48 -14.46 3.79
C PHE A 258 7.96 -14.68 3.72
N VAL A 259 7.34 -14.47 2.54
CA VAL A 259 5.91 -14.71 2.35
C VAL A 259 5.55 -16.20 2.38
N HIS A 260 6.46 -17.09 2.00
CA HIS A 260 6.29 -18.53 2.10
C HIS A 260 6.18 -18.97 3.56
N GLU A 261 7.09 -18.49 4.40
CA GLU A 261 7.09 -18.80 5.83
C GLU A 261 5.86 -18.22 6.54
N LEU A 262 5.45 -16.99 6.19
CA LEU A 262 4.19 -16.44 6.68
C LEU A 262 2.98 -17.24 6.17
N GLY A 263 3.04 -17.74 4.93
CA GLY A 263 2.05 -18.66 4.39
C GLY A 263 1.87 -19.90 5.26
N HIS A 264 2.96 -20.49 5.76
CA HIS A 264 2.89 -21.58 6.74
C HIS A 264 2.25 -21.15 8.06
N ASN A 265 2.61 -19.99 8.62
CA ASN A 265 1.95 -19.48 9.83
C ASN A 265 0.44 -19.27 9.61
N MET A 266 0.01 -18.99 8.37
CA MET A 266 -1.39 -18.84 7.96
C MET A 266 -2.07 -20.17 7.54
N GLY A 267 -1.35 -21.30 7.65
CA GLY A 267 -1.87 -22.64 7.41
C GLY A 267 -1.77 -23.13 5.97
N CYS A 268 -0.97 -22.47 5.14
CA CYS A 268 -0.64 -22.98 3.83
C CYS A 268 0.43 -24.08 3.90
N CYS A 269 0.27 -24.99 2.96
CA CYS A 269 1.03 -26.22 2.85
C CYS A 269 1.79 -26.24 1.53
N HIS A 270 2.83 -27.06 1.47
CA HIS A 270 3.53 -27.28 0.21
C HIS A 270 2.64 -27.96 -0.83
N ALA A 271 3.07 -27.89 -2.10
CA ALA A 271 2.43 -28.68 -3.15
C ALA A 271 2.63 -30.19 -2.92
N PRO A 272 1.69 -31.06 -3.32
CA PRO A 272 1.88 -32.49 -3.19
C PRO A 272 3.15 -33.01 -3.85
N GLY A 273 3.78 -33.96 -3.15
CA GLY A 273 5.08 -34.51 -3.53
C GLY A 273 6.27 -33.75 -2.95
N ASP A 274 6.05 -32.61 -2.30
CA ASP A 274 7.09 -31.87 -1.60
C ASP A 274 7.34 -32.45 -0.21
N GLY A 275 8.60 -32.36 0.22
CA GLY A 275 8.97 -32.64 1.60
C GLY A 275 8.51 -31.54 2.54
N GLY A 276 8.71 -31.72 3.84
CA GLY A 276 8.49 -30.64 4.81
C GLY A 276 7.09 -30.53 5.40
N GLY A 277 6.23 -31.54 5.23
CA GLY A 277 5.07 -31.79 6.10
C GLY A 277 3.80 -30.95 5.84
N CYS A 278 2.70 -31.69 5.66
CA CYS A 278 1.30 -31.33 5.96
C CYS A 278 0.63 -32.48 6.74
N ASP A 279 1.46 -33.32 7.37
CA ASP A 279 1.02 -34.56 7.98
C ASP A 279 0.20 -34.23 9.23
N GLY A 280 -1.11 -34.49 9.16
CA GLY A 280 -2.08 -34.11 10.20
C GLY A 280 -2.84 -32.80 9.90
N PHE A 281 -2.27 -31.93 9.06
CA PHE A 281 -2.94 -30.76 8.47
C PHE A 281 -3.52 -31.14 7.10
N GLY A 282 -4.57 -31.96 7.11
CA GLY A 282 -5.33 -32.30 5.91
C GLY A 282 -6.16 -31.11 5.48
N GLY A 283 -5.88 -30.53 4.31
CA GLY A 283 -6.64 -29.39 3.79
C GLY A 283 -6.32 -29.05 2.34
N PHE A 284 -7.16 -28.19 1.77
CA PHE A 284 -7.06 -27.68 0.40
C PHE A 284 -6.01 -26.57 0.25
N GLY A 285 -5.52 -25.99 1.35
CA GLY A 285 -4.57 -24.86 1.37
C GLY A 285 -3.15 -25.24 0.95
N GLN A 286 -2.94 -25.75 -0.26
CA GLN A 286 -1.65 -26.26 -0.73
C GLN A 286 -1.12 -25.52 -1.95
N GLY A 287 0.20 -25.39 -2.04
CA GLY A 287 0.88 -24.88 -3.24
C GLY A 287 0.57 -25.68 -4.50
N HIS A 288 0.77 -25.10 -5.67
CA HIS A 288 0.40 -25.72 -6.95
C HIS A 288 1.53 -25.65 -7.98
N ARG A 289 1.52 -26.63 -8.89
CA ARG A 289 2.37 -26.69 -10.08
C ARG A 289 1.51 -27.09 -11.27
N TRP A 290 1.72 -26.42 -12.40
CA TRP A 290 0.98 -26.70 -13.63
C TRP A 290 1.82 -26.39 -14.86
N THR A 291 1.45 -27.00 -15.98
CA THR A 291 1.95 -26.61 -17.29
C THR A 291 0.96 -25.64 -17.90
N GLY A 292 1.41 -24.42 -18.21
CA GLY A 292 0.57 -23.41 -18.86
C GLY A 292 0.40 -23.66 -20.37
N ASP A 293 -0.43 -22.85 -21.01
CA ASP A 293 -0.73 -22.93 -22.45
C ASP A 293 0.52 -22.71 -23.32
N SER A 294 1.52 -21.97 -22.83
CA SER A 294 2.82 -21.83 -23.49
C SER A 294 3.67 -23.13 -23.49
N GLY A 295 3.27 -24.14 -22.73
CA GLY A 295 4.05 -25.36 -22.46
C GLY A 295 5.11 -25.18 -21.37
N SER A 296 5.19 -24.01 -20.74
CA SER A 296 6.09 -23.75 -19.61
C SER A 296 5.55 -24.37 -18.32
N LEU A 297 6.44 -24.88 -17.47
CA LEU A 297 6.09 -25.36 -16.13
C LEU A 297 6.17 -24.20 -15.12
N TRP A 298 5.08 -23.97 -14.42
CA TRP A 298 4.91 -22.89 -13.43
C TRP A 298 4.63 -23.46 -12.04
N ARG A 299 4.88 -22.65 -11.01
CA ARG A 299 4.59 -23.01 -9.62
C ARG A 299 4.25 -21.78 -8.76
N THR A 300 3.39 -21.97 -7.75
CA THR A 300 3.04 -20.91 -6.77
C THR A 300 4.09 -20.75 -5.68
N VAL A 301 3.95 -19.72 -4.84
CA VAL A 301 4.91 -19.40 -3.77
C VAL A 301 5.11 -20.56 -2.79
N MET A 302 4.09 -21.38 -2.53
CA MET A 302 4.16 -22.52 -1.62
C MET A 302 4.70 -23.81 -2.24
N ALA A 303 5.09 -23.83 -3.52
CA ALA A 303 5.54 -25.05 -4.20
C ALA A 303 7.05 -25.05 -4.43
N TYR A 304 7.71 -26.19 -4.24
CA TYR A 304 9.15 -26.35 -4.56
C TYR A 304 9.39 -26.46 -6.07
N SER A 305 10.65 -26.47 -6.48
CA SER A 305 11.00 -26.84 -7.85
C SER A 305 10.52 -28.28 -8.13
N PRO A 306 10.22 -28.65 -9.39
CA PRO A 306 10.46 -27.91 -10.62
C PRO A 306 9.38 -26.85 -10.93
N GLY A 307 9.69 -25.97 -11.90
CA GLY A 307 8.80 -24.91 -12.39
C GLY A 307 9.30 -23.50 -12.07
N ALA A 308 9.02 -22.53 -12.94
CA ALA A 308 9.28 -21.13 -12.67
C ALA A 308 8.27 -20.63 -11.63
N GLN A 309 8.78 -20.06 -10.54
CA GLN A 309 7.95 -19.55 -9.45
C GLN A 309 7.35 -18.21 -9.82
N ILE A 310 6.06 -18.04 -9.54
CA ILE A 310 5.31 -16.81 -9.80
C ILE A 310 4.83 -16.20 -8.47
N PRO A 311 4.55 -14.88 -8.40
CA PRO A 311 4.12 -14.21 -7.18
C PRO A 311 2.63 -14.46 -6.87
N HIS A 312 2.22 -15.72 -6.80
CA HIS A 312 0.85 -16.10 -6.48
C HIS A 312 0.86 -17.19 -5.41
N PHE A 313 -0.05 -17.10 -4.45
CA PHE A 313 -0.61 -18.26 -3.78
C PHE A 313 -1.52 -19.03 -4.75
N SER A 314 -1.76 -20.31 -4.47
CA SER A 314 -2.69 -21.09 -5.27
C SER A 314 -4.12 -20.56 -5.11
N ASN A 315 -4.77 -20.29 -6.24
CA ASN A 315 -6.15 -19.82 -6.32
C ASN A 315 -6.81 -20.40 -7.60
N PRO A 316 -7.86 -21.22 -7.48
CA PRO A 316 -8.53 -21.81 -8.65
C PRO A 316 -9.22 -20.80 -9.57
N SER A 317 -9.48 -19.57 -9.10
CA SER A 317 -10.15 -18.52 -9.86
C SER A 317 -9.19 -17.68 -10.72
N ILE A 318 -7.88 -17.75 -10.47
CA ILE A 318 -6.88 -16.91 -11.13
C ILE A 318 -6.15 -17.72 -12.19
N LEU A 319 -6.15 -17.22 -13.42
CA LEU A 319 -5.41 -17.83 -14.52
C LEU A 319 -4.00 -17.24 -14.63
N TYR A 320 -3.01 -18.09 -14.83
CA TYR A 320 -1.67 -17.70 -15.25
C TYR A 320 -1.21 -18.60 -16.39
N ASP A 321 -0.79 -17.97 -17.49
CA ASP A 321 -0.48 -18.66 -18.75
C ASP A 321 -1.65 -19.57 -19.19
N GLY A 322 -2.88 -19.02 -19.13
CA GLY A 322 -4.11 -19.67 -19.57
C GLY A 322 -4.70 -20.74 -18.64
N VAL A 323 -3.99 -21.11 -17.56
CA VAL A 323 -4.37 -22.20 -16.67
C VAL A 323 -4.54 -21.69 -15.24
N PRO A 324 -5.52 -22.18 -14.46
CA PRO A 324 -5.68 -21.82 -13.05
C PRO A 324 -4.40 -22.01 -12.22
N THR A 325 -4.08 -21.06 -11.34
CA THR A 325 -2.95 -21.16 -10.41
C THR A 325 -3.24 -22.08 -9.22
N GLY A 326 -4.47 -22.56 -9.10
CA GLY A 326 -4.94 -23.50 -8.09
C GLY A 326 -5.96 -24.50 -8.63
N ILE A 327 -6.42 -25.39 -7.75
CA ILE A 327 -7.46 -26.39 -8.01
C ILE A 327 -8.46 -26.27 -6.86
N GLU A 328 -9.74 -26.13 -7.19
CA GLU A 328 -10.82 -26.03 -6.21
C GLU A 328 -10.77 -27.22 -5.24
N ASP A 329 -10.90 -26.96 -3.95
CA ASP A 329 -10.84 -27.93 -2.85
C ASP A 329 -9.55 -28.77 -2.73
N GLU A 330 -8.48 -28.43 -3.47
CA GLU A 330 -7.22 -29.17 -3.46
C GLU A 330 -5.97 -28.28 -3.33
N ARG A 331 -5.94 -27.18 -4.07
CA ARG A 331 -4.79 -26.26 -4.18
C ARG A 331 -5.32 -24.83 -4.13
N ASP A 332 -5.67 -24.40 -2.94
CA ASP A 332 -6.30 -23.10 -2.69
C ASP A 332 -5.80 -22.50 -1.36
N CYS A 333 -4.54 -22.07 -1.37
CA CYS A 333 -3.94 -21.31 -0.27
C CYS A 333 -4.69 -20.00 -0.01
N VAL A 334 -5.28 -19.38 -1.04
CA VAL A 334 -6.04 -18.13 -0.88
C VAL A 334 -7.24 -18.32 0.04
N SER A 335 -8.06 -19.35 -0.18
CA SER A 335 -9.19 -19.64 0.69
C SER A 335 -8.75 -19.97 2.12
N GLN A 336 -7.61 -20.66 2.29
CA GLN A 336 -7.07 -21.01 3.61
C GLN A 336 -6.64 -19.74 4.38
N ILE A 337 -5.84 -18.88 3.75
CA ILE A 337 -5.38 -17.62 4.37
C ILE A 337 -6.56 -16.69 4.63
N PHE A 338 -7.51 -16.61 3.69
CA PHE A 338 -8.72 -15.85 3.88
C PHE A 338 -9.48 -16.35 5.11
N GLN A 339 -9.61 -17.65 5.35
CA GLN A 339 -10.28 -18.11 6.57
C GLN A 339 -9.48 -17.82 7.85
N SER A 340 -8.16 -18.02 7.82
CA SER A 340 -7.32 -17.85 9.02
C SER A 340 -7.07 -16.39 9.40
N ARG A 341 -7.11 -15.43 8.47
CA ARG A 341 -6.77 -14.03 8.74
C ARG A 341 -7.62 -13.41 9.86
N VAL A 342 -8.89 -13.83 9.97
CA VAL A 342 -9.82 -13.33 11.00
C VAL A 342 -9.35 -13.72 12.40
N GLU A 343 -8.82 -14.94 12.54
CA GLU A 343 -8.23 -15.42 13.78
C GLU A 343 -6.88 -14.75 14.02
N ILE A 344 -6.01 -14.69 13.00
CA ILE A 344 -4.63 -14.21 13.14
C ILE A 344 -4.61 -12.72 13.51
N SER A 345 -5.42 -11.89 12.85
CA SER A 345 -5.54 -10.46 13.18
C SER A 345 -6.11 -10.20 14.58
N GLY A 346 -6.60 -11.24 15.27
CA GLY A 346 -7.09 -11.16 16.64
C GLY A 346 -6.08 -11.65 17.69
N TYR A 347 -4.87 -12.04 17.29
CA TYR A 347 -3.88 -12.57 18.23
C TYR A 347 -3.36 -11.49 19.20
N ARG A 348 -3.30 -10.23 18.77
CA ARG A 348 -2.93 -9.09 19.64
C ARG A 348 -3.75 -7.84 19.32
N CYS A 349 -4.96 -7.79 19.88
CA CYS A 349 -5.87 -6.65 19.76
C CYS A 349 -5.24 -5.27 20.02
N ARG A 350 -5.50 -4.32 19.12
CA ARG A 350 -5.36 -2.88 19.39
C ARG A 350 -6.54 -2.39 20.25
N GLU A 351 -6.24 -1.61 21.29
CA GLU A 351 -7.23 -1.24 22.32
C GLU A 351 -8.20 -0.10 21.91
N ASP A 352 -8.07 0.50 20.72
CA ASP A 352 -8.68 1.80 20.48
C ASP A 352 -10.00 1.80 19.70
N GLY A 353 -10.38 0.75 18.97
CA GLY A 353 -11.77 0.47 18.56
C GLY A 353 -12.66 1.66 18.13
N GLN A 354 -12.12 2.73 17.53
CA GLN A 354 -12.86 3.94 17.17
C GLN A 354 -12.88 4.09 15.65
N GLY A 355 -13.97 3.61 15.06
CA GLY A 355 -14.40 4.04 13.74
C GLY A 355 -15.52 5.06 13.92
N ASP A 356 -15.20 6.34 13.72
CA ASP A 356 -16.17 7.42 13.51
C ASP A 356 -15.81 8.06 12.16
N GLY A 357 -16.78 8.25 11.27
CA GLY A 357 -16.56 8.78 9.92
C GLY A 357 -15.84 10.12 9.96
N LEU A 358 -14.77 10.28 9.18
CA LEU A 358 -13.86 11.45 9.22
C LEU A 358 -14.06 12.44 8.07
N LEU A 359 -14.70 12.02 6.98
CA LEU A 359 -14.87 12.81 5.76
C LEU A 359 -16.34 12.83 5.32
N GLN A 360 -16.78 13.98 4.85
CA GLN A 360 -18.09 14.19 4.24
C GLN A 360 -17.92 15.04 2.98
N PHE A 361 -18.79 14.85 1.99
CA PHE A 361 -18.93 15.82 0.92
C PHE A 361 -19.56 17.11 1.47
N ALA A 362 -19.00 18.25 1.09
CA ALA A 362 -19.69 19.52 1.15
C ALA A 362 -20.64 19.64 -0.06
N PRO A 363 -21.56 20.64 -0.07
CA PRO A 363 -22.41 20.88 -1.22
C PRO A 363 -21.60 21.01 -2.52
N PRO A 364 -21.89 20.20 -3.55
CA PRO A 364 -21.15 20.17 -4.79
C PRO A 364 -21.60 21.31 -5.69
N SER A 365 -20.75 21.71 -6.63
CA SER A 365 -21.06 22.76 -7.60
C SER A 365 -20.61 22.40 -9.01
N THR A 366 -21.25 22.97 -10.01
CA THR A 366 -20.80 22.95 -11.42
C THR A 366 -20.40 24.35 -11.84
N ASP A 367 -19.35 24.47 -12.64
CA ASP A 367 -18.98 25.73 -13.28
C ASP A 367 -19.46 25.70 -14.74
N PRO A 368 -20.39 26.59 -15.15
CA PRO A 368 -20.86 26.66 -16.54
C PRO A 368 -19.75 27.02 -17.54
N CYS A 369 -18.64 27.58 -17.07
CA CYS A 369 -17.46 27.87 -17.88
C CYS A 369 -16.41 26.78 -17.88
N ASP A 370 -16.61 25.69 -17.15
CA ASP A 370 -15.76 24.51 -17.29
C ASP A 370 -16.16 23.73 -18.55
N SER A 371 -15.34 23.88 -19.60
CA SER A 371 -15.44 23.15 -20.87
C SER A 371 -15.46 21.62 -20.77
N LYS A 372 -15.25 21.06 -19.57
CA LYS A 372 -15.20 19.62 -19.29
C LYS A 372 -16.54 19.02 -18.86
N SER A 373 -17.61 19.81 -18.67
CA SER A 373 -18.88 19.35 -18.10
C SER A 373 -18.65 18.57 -16.80
N ALA A 374 -17.91 19.18 -15.88
CA ALA A 374 -17.50 18.57 -14.62
C ALA A 374 -18.12 19.28 -13.42
N ALA A 375 -18.24 18.56 -12.31
CA ALA A 375 -18.62 19.09 -11.01
C ALA A 375 -17.42 19.06 -10.07
N THR A 376 -17.34 20.07 -9.22
CA THR A 376 -16.45 20.10 -8.07
C THR A 376 -17.17 19.51 -6.87
N LEU A 377 -16.58 18.50 -6.25
CA LEU A 377 -17.05 17.83 -5.04
C LEU A 377 -16.07 18.16 -3.90
N PRO A 378 -16.35 19.19 -3.08
CA PRO A 378 -15.48 19.50 -1.95
C PRO A 378 -15.62 18.44 -0.86
N ILE A 379 -14.50 18.06 -0.26
CA ILE A 379 -14.42 17.11 0.85
C ILE A 379 -14.08 17.89 2.11
N GLN A 380 -14.84 17.69 3.18
CA GLN A 380 -14.65 18.37 4.45
C GLN A 380 -14.55 17.40 5.63
N TRP A 381 -13.98 17.90 6.72
CA TRP A 381 -13.86 17.17 7.98
C TRP A 381 -15.18 17.14 8.76
N THR A 382 -15.53 15.98 9.30
CA THR A 382 -16.72 15.78 10.16
C THR A 382 -16.45 15.92 11.65
N CYS A 383 -15.18 15.84 12.08
CA CYS A 383 -14.79 16.01 13.48
C CYS A 383 -13.30 16.38 13.62
N GLU A 384 -12.94 16.96 14.77
CA GLU A 384 -11.55 17.16 15.14
C GLU A 384 -10.87 15.80 15.42
N THR A 385 -9.93 15.42 14.56
CA THR A 385 -9.04 14.29 14.83
C THR A 385 -7.76 14.76 15.50
N THR A 386 -6.96 13.84 16.04
CA THR A 386 -5.59 14.15 16.46
C THR A 386 -4.60 13.57 15.43
N GLN A 387 -3.80 14.45 14.81
CA GLN A 387 -2.60 14.12 14.03
C GLN A 387 -2.80 13.12 12.88
N ALA A 388 -3.56 13.51 11.85
CA ALA A 388 -3.60 12.81 10.56
C ALA A 388 -2.51 13.31 9.62
N THR A 389 -1.92 12.39 8.84
CA THR A 389 -0.77 12.61 7.94
C THR A 389 -0.95 11.97 6.58
N GLY A 390 -2.06 11.23 6.39
CA GLY A 390 -2.47 10.71 5.10
C GLY A 390 -3.96 10.36 5.08
N PHE A 391 -4.54 10.38 3.90
CA PHE A 391 -5.94 10.15 3.59
C PHE A 391 -6.02 9.34 2.31
N GLN A 392 -6.82 8.28 2.33
CA GLN A 392 -7.20 7.54 1.14
C GLN A 392 -8.71 7.39 1.13
N PHE A 393 -9.31 7.53 -0.04
CA PHE A 393 -10.73 7.30 -0.26
C PHE A 393 -10.98 6.88 -1.70
N SER A 394 -12.02 6.12 -1.94
CA SER A 394 -12.54 5.81 -3.27
C SER A 394 -13.91 6.47 -3.42
N VAL A 395 -14.21 6.98 -4.62
CA VAL A 395 -15.53 7.50 -4.99
C VAL A 395 -15.97 6.77 -6.26
N PRO A 396 -16.47 5.52 -6.13
CA PRO A 396 -16.97 4.78 -7.27
C PRO A 396 -18.05 5.60 -8.01
N ASP A 397 -18.14 5.40 -9.32
CA ASP A 397 -19.13 6.01 -10.21
C ASP A 397 -19.00 7.54 -10.47
N ALA A 398 -17.98 8.21 -9.92
CA ALA A 398 -17.80 9.67 -10.10
C ALA A 398 -17.01 10.09 -11.36
N ASP A 399 -16.36 9.17 -12.09
CA ASP A 399 -15.40 9.49 -13.18
C ASP A 399 -14.52 10.70 -12.81
N LEU A 400 -13.62 10.49 -11.85
CA LEU A 400 -12.75 11.52 -11.29
C LEU A 400 -11.66 11.94 -12.29
N THR A 401 -11.37 13.24 -12.34
CA THR A 401 -10.41 13.84 -13.28
C THR A 401 -9.34 14.69 -12.61
N ASP A 402 -9.58 15.21 -11.40
CA ASP A 402 -8.60 15.95 -10.63
C ASP A 402 -8.83 15.81 -9.12
N LEU A 403 -7.76 16.01 -8.34
CA LEU A 403 -7.77 16.07 -6.88
C LEU A 403 -6.77 17.13 -6.39
N SER A 404 -7.31 18.21 -5.81
CA SER A 404 -6.53 19.31 -5.24
C SER A 404 -6.71 19.39 -3.72
N LEU A 405 -5.73 19.96 -3.03
CA LEU A 405 -5.82 20.23 -1.59
C LEU A 405 -6.68 21.45 -1.32
N GLY A 406 -7.46 21.39 -0.22
CA GLY A 406 -8.17 22.55 0.29
C GLY A 406 -7.19 23.65 0.74
N ASN A 407 -7.59 24.90 0.52
CA ASN A 407 -6.73 26.07 0.79
C ASN A 407 -6.39 26.27 2.28
N ASP A 408 -7.14 25.64 3.18
CA ASP A 408 -6.97 25.73 4.62
C ASP A 408 -6.06 24.64 5.20
N ILE A 409 -5.46 23.79 4.36
CA ILE A 409 -4.54 22.72 4.78
C ILE A 409 -3.09 23.22 4.81
N ASP A 410 -2.52 23.32 6.01
CA ASP A 410 -1.11 23.65 6.23
C ASP A 410 -0.19 22.42 6.14
N GLY A 411 0.83 22.44 5.27
CA GLY A 411 1.87 21.40 5.19
C GLY A 411 2.29 21.05 3.75
N ASN A 412 3.36 20.26 3.61
CA ASN A 412 3.75 19.70 2.31
C ASN A 412 2.97 18.41 2.07
N PHE A 413 1.74 18.51 1.59
CA PHE A 413 0.95 17.35 1.17
C PHE A 413 1.07 17.14 -0.34
N VAL A 414 1.02 15.87 -0.75
CA VAL A 414 0.98 15.45 -2.15
C VAL A 414 -0.34 14.74 -2.39
N THR A 415 -0.97 15.05 -3.52
CA THR A 415 -2.20 14.41 -3.97
C THR A 415 -1.93 13.52 -5.18
N TYR A 416 -2.60 12.37 -5.22
CA TYR A 416 -2.66 11.51 -6.39
C TYR A 416 -4.10 11.09 -6.65
N LEU A 417 -4.45 11.02 -7.93
CA LEU A 417 -5.70 10.44 -8.38
C LEU A 417 -5.39 9.17 -9.18
N VAL A 418 -5.92 8.04 -8.71
CA VAL A 418 -5.69 6.71 -9.30
C VAL A 418 -7.05 6.08 -9.62
N GLY A 419 -7.53 6.32 -10.84
CA GLY A 419 -8.88 5.88 -11.23
C GLY A 419 -9.94 6.64 -10.42
N ASP A 420 -10.75 5.91 -9.66
CA ASP A 420 -11.78 6.44 -8.74
C ASP A 420 -11.24 6.70 -7.33
N THR A 421 -9.94 6.53 -7.10
CA THR A 421 -9.33 6.59 -5.78
C THR A 421 -8.47 7.84 -5.61
N GLY A 422 -8.78 8.64 -4.60
CA GLY A 422 -8.02 9.80 -4.18
C GLY A 422 -7.06 9.47 -3.04
N LEU A 423 -5.82 9.92 -3.17
CA LEU A 423 -4.73 9.70 -2.23
C LEU A 423 -4.13 11.06 -1.83
N ILE A 424 -4.05 11.36 -0.53
CA ILE A 424 -3.46 12.60 -0.01
C ILE A 424 -2.52 12.24 1.13
N PHE A 425 -1.25 12.66 1.12
CA PHE A 425 -0.36 12.40 2.26
C PHE A 425 0.76 13.43 2.39
N ALA A 426 1.25 13.60 3.62
CA ALA A 426 2.36 14.48 3.93
C ALA A 426 3.67 13.91 3.37
N GLU A 427 4.42 14.70 2.61
CA GLU A 427 5.74 14.34 2.09
C GLU A 427 6.86 14.87 3.00
N GLY A 428 7.83 14.00 3.30
CA GLY A 428 9.06 14.34 4.04
C GLY A 428 10.27 13.59 3.47
N GLN A 429 11.46 14.18 3.56
CA GLN A 429 12.71 13.52 3.14
C GLN A 429 13.32 12.69 4.28
N LEU A 430 14.16 11.69 3.93
CA LEU A 430 15.12 11.11 4.88
C LEU A 430 15.83 12.27 5.60
N ASP A 431 15.75 12.29 6.93
CA ASP A 431 16.37 13.27 7.84
C ASP A 431 15.62 14.60 8.06
N GLN A 432 14.35 14.73 7.62
CA GLN A 432 13.50 15.83 8.08
C GLN A 432 12.42 15.33 9.04
N ASP A 433 12.35 15.95 10.23
CA ASP A 433 11.16 15.86 11.07
C ASP A 433 9.98 16.36 10.23
N LEU A 434 8.87 15.59 10.21
CA LEU A 434 7.61 16.11 9.71
C LEU A 434 7.40 17.48 10.38
N PRO A 435 7.16 18.58 9.63
CA PRO A 435 6.77 19.83 10.28
C PRO A 435 5.60 19.47 11.17
N GLY A 436 5.76 19.68 12.48
CA GLY A 436 4.84 19.16 13.49
C GLY A 436 3.44 19.55 13.08
N VAL A 437 2.67 18.57 12.58
CA VAL A 437 1.35 18.81 11.99
C VAL A 437 0.53 19.40 13.12
N PRO A 438 0.20 20.71 13.05
CA PRO A 438 -0.67 21.31 14.05
C PRO A 438 -2.00 20.58 14.02
N VAL A 439 -2.70 20.62 15.15
CA VAL A 439 -4.00 19.97 15.36
C VAL A 439 -4.88 20.13 14.12
N THR A 440 -5.35 19.00 13.61
CA THR A 440 -6.26 18.85 12.47
C THR A 440 -7.38 19.89 12.57
N PRO A 441 -7.79 20.50 11.44
CA PRO A 441 -8.69 21.63 11.49
C PRO A 441 -10.07 21.22 12.04
N PRO A 442 -10.84 22.17 12.59
CA PRO A 442 -12.17 21.91 13.14
C PRO A 442 -13.13 21.29 12.12
N GLU A 443 -14.23 20.72 12.62
CA GLU A 443 -15.38 20.28 11.81
C GLU A 443 -15.77 21.35 10.77
N GLY A 444 -15.99 20.93 9.52
CA GLY A 444 -16.40 21.78 8.40
C GLY A 444 -15.27 22.45 7.62
N VAL A 445 -13.99 22.20 7.95
CA VAL A 445 -12.87 22.67 7.13
C VAL A 445 -12.68 21.77 5.91
N MET A 446 -12.35 22.37 4.77
CA MET A 446 -12.13 21.66 3.51
C MET A 446 -10.77 20.95 3.51
N LEU A 447 -10.80 19.64 3.28
CA LEU A 447 -9.60 18.81 3.09
C LEU A 447 -9.09 18.91 1.64
N ALA A 448 -9.99 18.73 0.69
CA ALA A 448 -9.65 18.59 -0.72
C ALA A 448 -10.84 18.91 -1.62
N GLU A 449 -10.58 19.17 -2.89
CA GLU A 449 -11.58 19.30 -3.93
C GLU A 449 -11.36 18.22 -4.99
N LEU A 450 -12.41 17.45 -5.27
CA LEU A 450 -12.44 16.49 -6.36
C LEU A 450 -13.13 17.09 -7.57
N THR A 451 -12.64 16.80 -8.77
CA THR A 451 -13.36 17.11 -10.01
C THR A 451 -13.88 15.83 -10.65
N ALA A 452 -15.19 15.75 -10.89
CA ALA A 452 -15.92 14.58 -11.36
C ALA A 452 -16.70 14.88 -12.65
N THR A 453 -16.75 13.94 -13.61
CA THR A 453 -17.43 14.16 -14.91
C THR A 453 -18.73 13.38 -15.09
N ALA A 454 -19.09 12.50 -14.15
CA ALA A 454 -20.33 11.74 -14.16
C ALA A 454 -21.52 12.54 -13.58
N LEU A 455 -21.90 13.65 -14.23
CA LEU A 455 -23.01 14.50 -13.76
C LEU A 455 -24.32 13.70 -13.59
N GLY A 456 -25.04 13.94 -12.49
CA GLY A 456 -26.28 13.24 -12.14
C GLY A 456 -26.10 11.87 -11.46
N ALA A 457 -24.87 11.36 -11.32
CA ALA A 457 -24.61 10.12 -10.60
C ALA A 457 -24.79 10.28 -9.08
N GLN A 458 -25.23 9.22 -8.40
CA GLN A 458 -25.14 9.13 -6.93
C GLN A 458 -23.81 8.52 -6.59
N VAL A 459 -23.00 9.24 -5.83
CA VAL A 459 -21.65 8.83 -5.47
C VAL A 459 -21.48 8.87 -3.97
N GLY A 460 -20.68 7.95 -3.44
CA GLY A 460 -20.41 7.87 -2.01
C GLY A 460 -18.96 7.53 -1.78
N PHE A 461 -18.51 7.74 -0.55
CA PHE A 461 -17.19 7.29 -0.17
C PHE A 461 -17.17 5.76 0.01
N ASP A 462 -16.10 5.14 -0.47
CA ASP A 462 -15.74 3.75 -0.19
C ASP A 462 -14.26 3.67 0.21
N ASN A 463 -13.87 2.60 0.91
CA ASN A 463 -12.50 2.30 1.31
C ASN A 463 -11.75 3.47 1.98
N THR A 464 -12.45 4.27 2.79
CA THR A 464 -11.85 5.46 3.41
C THR A 464 -10.91 5.12 4.56
N ARG A 465 -9.74 5.76 4.57
CA ARG A 465 -8.67 5.53 5.54
C ARG A 465 -7.99 6.83 5.93
N VAL A 466 -7.70 6.97 7.23
CA VAL A 466 -6.86 8.05 7.75
C VAL A 466 -5.63 7.45 8.41
N ILE A 467 -4.46 8.01 8.06
CA ILE A 467 -3.17 7.55 8.54
C ILE A 467 -2.66 8.56 9.57
N SER A 468 -2.67 8.17 10.85
CA SER A 468 -2.18 9.01 11.95
C SER A 468 -0.70 8.77 12.25
N VAL A 469 0.06 9.81 12.64
CA VAL A 469 1.53 9.88 12.88
C VAL A 469 2.12 8.67 13.66
N ALA A 470 1.29 7.96 14.44
CA ALA A 470 1.63 6.72 15.12
C ALA A 470 1.64 5.44 14.24
N GLY A 471 1.49 5.56 12.91
CA GLY A 471 1.47 4.42 11.97
C GLY A 471 0.14 3.63 12.01
N ARG A 472 -0.93 4.31 12.42
CA ARG A 472 -2.26 3.73 12.60
C ARG A 472 -3.16 4.14 11.44
N ASP A 473 -3.59 3.14 10.66
CA ASP A 473 -4.72 3.30 9.76
C ASP A 473 -6.00 3.20 10.59
N ILE A 474 -6.74 4.29 10.65
CA ILE A 474 -8.09 4.34 11.22
C ILE A 474 -9.03 4.06 10.04
N PRO A 475 -9.67 2.87 9.98
CA PRO A 475 -10.75 2.64 9.02
C PRO A 475 -11.87 3.60 9.38
N THR A 476 -12.32 4.35 8.39
CA THR A 476 -13.50 5.18 8.55
C THR A 476 -14.58 4.54 7.73
N ASP A 477 -15.72 4.21 8.34
CA ASP A 477 -16.92 3.93 7.57
C ASP A 477 -17.52 5.30 7.23
N ALA A 478 -17.03 5.95 6.19
CA ALA A 478 -17.68 7.16 5.68
C ALA A 478 -18.92 6.72 4.88
N ALA A 479 -20.09 6.74 5.53
CA ALA A 479 -21.38 6.38 4.91
C ALA A 479 -22.03 7.56 4.14
N ASP A 480 -21.26 8.57 3.75
CA ASP A 480 -21.79 9.76 3.10
C ASP A 480 -21.94 9.55 1.59
N SER A 481 -23.10 9.93 1.07
CA SER A 481 -23.45 9.82 -0.34
C SER A 481 -24.05 11.13 -0.82
N ILE A 482 -23.62 11.58 -2.00
CA ILE A 482 -24.07 12.82 -2.60
C ILE A 482 -24.45 12.62 -4.07
N ALA A 483 -25.41 13.42 -4.53
CA ALA A 483 -25.71 13.53 -5.95
C ALA A 483 -24.66 14.43 -6.59
N ILE A 484 -24.00 13.97 -7.65
CA ILE A 484 -23.26 14.87 -8.52
C ILE A 484 -24.30 15.76 -9.22
N PRO A 485 -24.25 17.08 -9.06
CA PRO A 485 -25.23 17.98 -9.64
C PRO A 485 -25.25 17.83 -11.15
N THR A 486 -26.44 17.89 -11.74
CA THR A 486 -26.54 18.10 -13.18
C THR A 486 -26.15 19.54 -13.49
N GLU A 487 -25.66 19.80 -14.71
CA GLU A 487 -25.27 21.15 -15.10
C GLU A 487 -26.49 22.09 -15.02
N CYS A 488 -26.51 22.99 -14.03
CA CYS A 488 -27.57 23.97 -13.85
C CYS A 488 -27.11 25.37 -14.25
N ILE A 489 -27.04 25.59 -15.57
CA ILE A 489 -26.65 26.88 -16.14
C ILE A 489 -27.66 27.95 -15.70
N GLY A 490 -27.22 28.83 -14.81
CA GLY A 490 -27.97 30.00 -14.37
C GLY A 490 -28.36 30.04 -12.89
N ASP A 491 -28.06 29.00 -12.11
CA ASP A 491 -28.14 29.05 -10.65
C ASP A 491 -26.83 29.66 -10.11
N VAL A 492 -26.81 30.99 -10.01
CA VAL A 492 -25.59 31.74 -9.70
C VAL A 492 -25.41 31.98 -8.20
N ASP A 493 -26.44 31.73 -7.40
CA ASP A 493 -26.36 31.77 -5.94
C ASP A 493 -26.33 30.38 -5.26
N GLY A 494 -26.48 29.31 -6.05
CA GLY A 494 -26.27 27.93 -5.65
C GLY A 494 -27.41 27.36 -4.81
N ASP A 495 -28.62 27.89 -4.96
CA ASP A 495 -29.79 27.49 -4.16
C ASP A 495 -30.60 26.33 -4.75
N GLY A 496 -30.24 25.87 -5.95
CA GLY A 496 -30.86 24.75 -6.67
C GLY A 496 -32.05 25.17 -7.54
N GLU A 497 -32.34 26.46 -7.69
CA GLU A 497 -33.36 26.98 -8.60
C GLU A 497 -32.83 28.16 -9.44
N VAL A 498 -33.06 28.16 -10.75
CA VAL A 498 -32.81 29.34 -11.58
C VAL A 498 -34.01 30.29 -11.44
N GLY A 499 -33.83 31.33 -10.63
CA GLY A 499 -34.92 32.17 -10.16
C GLY A 499 -34.72 33.67 -10.33
N PHE A 500 -35.59 34.41 -9.65
CA PHE A 500 -35.48 35.87 -9.58
C PHE A 500 -34.21 36.36 -8.86
N PRO A 501 -33.72 35.69 -7.79
CA PRO A 501 -32.44 36.03 -7.17
C PRO A 501 -31.26 36.00 -8.17
N ASP A 502 -31.17 34.96 -8.99
CA ASP A 502 -30.14 34.80 -10.02
C ASP A 502 -30.22 35.89 -11.08
N ALA A 503 -31.42 36.13 -11.57
CA ALA A 503 -31.71 37.20 -12.53
C ALA A 503 -31.25 38.57 -12.00
N VAL A 504 -31.46 38.85 -10.71
CA VAL A 504 -31.00 40.09 -10.06
C VAL A 504 -29.49 40.12 -9.90
N SER A 505 -28.86 38.99 -9.56
CA SER A 505 -27.41 38.87 -9.44
C SER A 505 -26.71 39.16 -10.78
N VAL A 506 -27.14 38.51 -11.87
CA VAL A 506 -26.60 38.74 -13.22
C VAL A 506 -26.87 40.16 -13.71
N LEU A 507 -28.09 40.68 -13.54
CA LEU A 507 -28.42 42.08 -13.88
C LEU A 507 -27.53 43.09 -13.13
N GLY A 508 -27.17 42.79 -11.88
CA GLY A 508 -26.27 43.61 -11.07
C GLY A 508 -24.82 43.63 -11.58
N GLN A 509 -24.45 42.66 -12.40
CA GLN A 509 -23.11 42.50 -12.96
C GLN A 509 -22.98 42.95 -14.41
N ILE A 510 -24.09 43.28 -15.11
CA ILE A 510 -24.05 43.71 -16.52
C ILE A 510 -23.06 44.86 -16.76
N GLY A 511 -22.18 44.66 -17.75
CA GLY A 511 -21.12 45.57 -18.15
C GLY A 511 -19.79 45.36 -17.43
N GLN A 512 -19.69 44.37 -16.54
CA GLN A 512 -18.42 43.93 -15.97
C GLN A 512 -17.63 43.10 -16.98
N LYS A 513 -16.30 43.28 -16.98
CA LYS A 513 -15.37 42.45 -17.75
C LYS A 513 -14.56 41.62 -16.77
N CYS A 514 -14.76 40.32 -16.80
CA CYS A 514 -14.20 39.36 -15.85
C CYS A 514 -14.24 37.99 -16.50
N ASN A 515 -13.15 37.23 -16.41
CA ASN A 515 -13.07 35.90 -17.02
C ASN A 515 -13.65 34.79 -16.12
N ASP A 516 -13.94 35.08 -14.84
CA ASP A 516 -14.38 34.11 -13.82
C ASP A 516 -15.52 34.67 -12.94
N CYS A 517 -16.33 35.60 -13.44
CA CYS A 517 -17.46 36.12 -12.68
C CYS A 517 -18.67 35.22 -12.84
N SER A 518 -19.40 34.99 -11.74
CA SER A 518 -20.60 34.14 -11.75
C SER A 518 -21.72 34.63 -12.67
N GLY A 519 -21.65 35.89 -13.13
CA GLY A 519 -22.59 36.46 -14.09
C GLY A 519 -22.23 36.25 -15.57
N ASP A 520 -21.02 35.80 -15.91
CA ASP A 520 -20.59 35.50 -17.29
C ASP A 520 -20.91 34.03 -17.57
N LEU A 521 -22.12 33.77 -18.06
CA LEU A 521 -22.68 32.44 -18.24
C LEU A 521 -22.40 31.87 -19.64
N ASP A 522 -22.04 32.71 -20.61
CA ASP A 522 -21.59 32.26 -21.94
C ASP A 522 -20.06 32.31 -22.13
N CYS A 523 -19.34 32.74 -21.10
CA CYS A 523 -17.89 32.66 -20.96
C CYS A 523 -17.14 33.47 -22.02
N ASP A 524 -17.73 34.58 -22.46
CA ASP A 524 -17.14 35.48 -23.44
C ASP A 524 -16.18 36.52 -22.82
N GLY A 525 -16.08 36.54 -21.50
CA GLY A 525 -15.24 37.42 -20.69
C GLY A 525 -15.92 38.74 -20.31
N GLU A 526 -17.21 38.92 -20.63
CA GLU A 526 -18.01 40.08 -20.29
C GLU A 526 -19.44 39.69 -19.85
N VAL A 527 -19.89 40.17 -18.69
CA VAL A 527 -21.30 39.99 -18.30
C VAL A 527 -22.16 40.92 -19.13
N THR A 528 -22.94 40.38 -20.05
CA THR A 528 -23.82 41.12 -20.95
C THR A 528 -25.29 40.77 -20.73
N PHE A 529 -26.14 41.33 -21.59
CA PHE A 529 -27.54 40.93 -21.62
C PHE A 529 -27.72 39.49 -22.17
N GLN A 530 -26.70 38.92 -22.81
CA GLN A 530 -26.73 37.57 -23.33
C GLN A 530 -26.74 36.53 -22.19
N ASP A 531 -25.97 36.77 -21.13
CA ASP A 531 -25.97 35.96 -19.89
C ASP A 531 -27.32 36.02 -19.19
N PHE A 532 -27.92 37.21 -19.12
CA PHE A 532 -29.26 37.37 -18.57
C PHE A 532 -30.33 36.59 -19.38
N LEU A 533 -30.15 36.43 -20.69
CA LEU A 533 -31.03 35.60 -21.50
C LEU A 533 -30.86 34.10 -21.21
N LEU A 534 -29.68 33.65 -20.78
CA LEU A 534 -29.45 32.28 -20.33
C LEU A 534 -30.22 31.99 -19.03
N ILE A 535 -30.24 32.92 -18.07
CA ILE A 535 -31.11 32.83 -16.88
C ILE A 535 -32.58 32.64 -17.26
N GLN A 536 -33.08 33.42 -18.23
CA GLN A 536 -34.48 33.30 -18.66
C GLN A 536 -34.77 31.98 -19.38
N ALA A 537 -33.79 31.44 -20.10
CA ALA A 537 -33.94 30.18 -20.82
C ALA A 537 -33.98 28.97 -19.86
N SER A 538 -33.28 29.07 -18.72
CA SER A 538 -33.15 28.00 -17.72
C SER A 538 -34.09 28.17 -16.51
N PHE A 539 -34.96 29.19 -16.51
CA PHE A 539 -35.79 29.57 -15.35
C PHE A 539 -36.67 28.41 -14.83
N GLY A 540 -36.49 28.04 -13.56
CA GLY A 540 -37.15 26.89 -12.95
C GLY A 540 -36.20 26.07 -12.04
N PRO A 541 -36.70 24.99 -11.44
CA PRO A 541 -35.87 24.13 -10.61
C PRO A 541 -34.77 23.46 -11.43
N CYS A 542 -33.57 23.38 -10.86
CA CYS A 542 -32.47 22.62 -11.44
C CYS A 542 -32.81 21.11 -11.52
N PRO A 543 -32.28 20.37 -12.52
CA PRO A 543 -32.61 18.96 -12.74
C PRO A 543 -32.02 17.98 -11.71
#